data_AF-A0A7S0YXU7-F1
#
_entry.id   AF-A0A7S0YXU7-F1
#
_cell.length_a   1.000
_cell.length_b   1.000
_cell.length_c   1.000
_cell.angle_alpha   90.00
_cell.angle_beta   90.00
_cell.angle_gamma   90.00
#
_symmetry.space_group_name_H-M   'P 1'
#
loop_
_entity.id
_entity.type
_entity.pdbx_description
1 polymer ?
#
loop_
_entity_poly.entity_id
_entity_poly.type
_entity_poly.pdbx_seq_one_letter_code
_entity_poly.pdbx_strand_id
1 'polypeptide(L)'
;LAHGCGGSATDFFDPSPGCEGCIGQPVERLVVRSALKRGLAVVAVSSSDREGSRCWGREDKDGVLHALGSVMEAQNLRGKKVIALGASSGGAFVGEFAASLSKGHPLAPKAVAVQIMGVSDHAVSVPRFPPAVFWHMPRDERVSAMVQRNIAALKKRYSPVLEQHCNPLPLADSFFSDWTEAITPDASAGMVSALRSAGLLDPSSFLLADPRVHSREWQRALRSVPAVKEGNVSLVENRAAVPELLNTAYAQHSWCVEGIEGVLDFLVKHAGV
;
A
#
# COMPACT_ATOMS: atom_id res chain seq x y z
N LEU A 1 5.34 8.37 1.70
CA LEU A 1 4.86 7.03 1.32
C LEU A 1 6.03 6.05 1.38
N ALA A 2 5.84 4.89 2.01
CA ALA A 2 6.84 3.83 2.13
C ALA A 2 6.29 2.52 1.53
N HIS A 3 6.97 1.97 0.53
CA HIS A 3 6.53 0.76 -0.19
C HIS A 3 6.62 -0.52 0.66
N GLY A 4 5.97 -1.60 0.23
CA GLY A 4 6.24 -2.94 0.76
C GLY A 4 7.54 -3.53 0.20
N CYS A 5 7.98 -4.68 0.71
CA CYS A 5 9.17 -5.37 0.18
C CYS A 5 9.06 -5.62 -1.34
N GLY A 6 10.20 -5.66 -2.04
CA GLY A 6 10.25 -5.75 -3.51
C GLY A 6 9.95 -4.43 -4.25
N GLY A 7 9.27 -3.49 -3.60
CA GLY A 7 8.86 -2.21 -4.20
C GLY A 7 9.92 -1.10 -4.21
N SER A 8 9.44 0.09 -4.55
CA SER A 8 10.23 1.30 -4.74
C SER A 8 9.36 2.56 -4.74
N ALA A 9 9.99 3.74 -4.64
CA ALA A 9 9.28 5.01 -4.81
C ALA A 9 8.63 5.16 -6.20
N THR A 10 9.17 4.51 -7.24
CA THR A 10 8.67 4.59 -8.62
C THR A 10 7.33 3.89 -8.81
N ASP A 11 6.92 3.03 -7.88
CA ASP A 11 5.64 2.31 -7.96
C ASP A 11 4.44 3.24 -7.74
N PHE A 12 4.63 4.40 -7.09
CA PHE A 12 3.54 5.30 -6.70
C PHE A 12 3.15 6.30 -7.80
N PHE A 13 4.03 6.58 -8.74
CA PHE A 13 3.83 7.65 -9.73
C PHE A 13 3.78 7.06 -11.14
N ASP A 14 2.92 7.61 -11.99
CA ASP A 14 2.87 7.25 -13.41
C ASP A 14 4.14 7.76 -14.14
N PRO A 15 4.59 7.10 -15.22
CA PRO A 15 5.70 7.59 -16.04
C PRO A 15 5.47 9.04 -16.49
N SER A 16 6.50 9.87 -16.41
CA SER A 16 6.44 11.28 -16.85
C SER A 16 7.82 11.79 -17.25
N PRO A 17 7.93 12.97 -17.91
CA PRO A 17 9.24 13.56 -18.20
C PRO A 17 10.11 13.82 -16.95
N GLY A 18 9.48 13.97 -15.77
CA GLY A 18 10.19 14.12 -14.50
C GLY A 18 10.59 12.79 -13.83
N CYS A 19 10.11 11.66 -14.34
CA CYS A 19 10.42 10.32 -13.85
C CYS A 19 10.10 9.28 -14.93
N GLU A 20 11.01 9.08 -15.88
CA GLU A 20 10.82 8.11 -16.97
C GLU A 20 10.77 6.66 -16.45
N GLY A 21 11.46 6.38 -15.34
CA GLY A 21 11.46 5.07 -14.69
C GLY A 21 10.31 4.83 -13.72
N CYS A 22 9.36 5.76 -13.62
CA CYS A 22 8.16 5.58 -12.80
C CYS A 22 7.22 4.55 -13.45
N ILE A 23 6.59 3.70 -12.61
CA ILE A 23 5.81 2.54 -13.08
C ILE A 23 4.31 2.79 -12.89
N GLY A 24 3.91 3.38 -11.76
CA GLY A 24 2.51 3.67 -11.48
C GLY A 24 1.68 2.41 -11.27
N GLN A 25 2.01 1.64 -10.23
CA GLN A 25 1.25 0.45 -9.87
C GLN A 25 -0.21 0.80 -9.57
N PRO A 26 -1.18 -0.06 -9.96
CA PRO A 26 -2.59 0.29 -9.96
C PRO A 26 -3.13 0.79 -8.63
N VAL A 27 -2.72 0.20 -7.52
CA VAL A 27 -3.22 0.53 -6.18
C VAL A 27 -2.45 1.71 -5.58
N GLU A 28 -1.13 1.71 -5.68
CA GLU A 28 -0.23 2.71 -5.15
C GLU A 28 -0.49 4.09 -5.75
N ARG A 29 -0.74 4.19 -7.06
CA ARG A 29 -1.06 5.47 -7.70
C ARG A 29 -2.40 6.05 -7.22
N LEU A 30 -3.36 5.20 -6.83
CA LEU A 30 -4.62 5.67 -6.26
C LEU A 30 -4.40 6.29 -4.89
N VAL A 31 -3.41 5.80 -4.11
CA VAL A 31 -2.98 6.46 -2.87
C VAL A 31 -2.50 7.88 -3.15
N VAL A 32 -1.62 8.04 -4.16
CA VAL A 32 -1.12 9.35 -4.57
C VAL A 32 -2.25 10.27 -5.04
N ARG A 33 -3.10 9.78 -5.96
CA ARG A 33 -4.23 10.57 -6.50
C ARG A 33 -5.19 11.02 -5.41
N SER A 34 -5.48 10.16 -4.43
CA SER A 34 -6.40 10.48 -3.33
C SER A 34 -5.80 11.51 -2.35
N ALA A 35 -4.48 11.44 -2.11
CA ALA A 35 -3.77 12.44 -1.32
C ALA A 35 -3.68 13.80 -2.03
N LEU A 36 -3.35 13.82 -3.33
CA LEU A 36 -3.28 15.03 -4.14
C LEU A 36 -4.64 15.76 -4.21
N LYS A 37 -5.75 15.03 -4.31
CA LYS A 37 -7.12 15.60 -4.26
C LYS A 37 -7.41 16.37 -2.96
N ARG A 38 -6.67 16.09 -1.89
CA ARG A 38 -6.75 16.80 -0.59
C ARG A 38 -5.74 17.93 -0.45
N GLY A 39 -5.08 18.32 -1.54
CA GLY A 39 -4.07 19.39 -1.53
C GLY A 39 -2.76 19.00 -0.82
N LEU A 40 -2.52 17.70 -0.60
CA LEU A 40 -1.29 17.23 0.01
C LEU A 40 -0.17 17.17 -1.03
N ALA A 41 1.01 17.67 -0.69
CA ALA A 41 2.23 17.31 -1.40
C ALA A 41 2.60 15.85 -1.06
N VAL A 42 2.93 15.05 -2.07
CA VAL A 42 3.20 13.62 -1.90
C VAL A 42 4.67 13.32 -2.17
N VAL A 43 5.31 12.65 -1.23
CA VAL A 43 6.70 12.17 -1.35
C VAL A 43 6.70 10.66 -1.13
N ALA A 44 7.26 9.90 -2.08
CA ALA A 44 7.60 8.50 -1.90
C ALA A 44 9.11 8.36 -1.80
N VAL A 45 9.58 7.48 -0.92
CA VAL A 45 11.01 7.21 -0.72
C VAL A 45 11.22 5.71 -0.90
N SER A 46 12.35 5.33 -1.47
CA SER A 46 12.76 3.93 -1.57
C SER A 46 13.55 3.52 -0.33
N SER A 47 13.39 2.28 0.12
CA SER A 47 14.30 1.66 1.08
C SER A 47 15.75 1.66 0.57
N SER A 48 16.71 1.63 1.48
CA SER A 48 18.15 1.60 1.17
C SER A 48 18.59 0.25 0.61
N ASP A 49 18.01 -0.86 1.06
CA ASP A 49 18.22 -2.17 0.42
C ASP A 49 17.65 -2.13 -1.00
N ARG A 50 18.52 -2.11 -2.01
CA ARG A 50 18.15 -2.14 -3.43
C ARG A 50 18.54 -3.43 -4.14
N GLU A 51 19.36 -4.26 -3.52
CA GLU A 51 19.95 -5.46 -4.11
C GLU A 51 19.33 -6.76 -3.58
N GLY A 52 18.75 -6.72 -2.37
CA GLY A 52 18.15 -7.87 -1.72
C GLY A 52 16.62 -7.82 -1.71
N SER A 53 16.08 -7.86 -0.50
CA SER A 53 14.65 -7.92 -0.22
C SER A 53 13.89 -6.65 -0.62
N ARG A 54 14.61 -5.51 -0.66
CA ARG A 54 14.02 -4.18 -0.75
C ARG A 54 12.98 -3.91 0.33
N CYS A 55 13.14 -4.56 1.48
CA CYS A 55 12.37 -4.24 2.67
C CYS A 55 12.96 -3.03 3.39
N TRP A 56 12.14 -2.41 4.23
CA TRP A 56 12.59 -1.35 5.12
C TRP A 56 13.24 -1.92 6.38
N GLY A 57 14.27 -1.23 6.86
CA GLY A 57 14.98 -1.47 8.10
C GLY A 57 15.12 -0.21 8.95
N ARG A 58 15.83 -0.32 10.08
CA ARG A 58 16.05 0.82 11.00
C ARG A 58 17.07 1.81 10.45
N GLU A 59 18.01 1.31 9.67
CA GLU A 59 19.06 2.02 8.95
C GLU A 59 18.51 3.02 7.93
N ASP A 60 17.27 2.83 7.45
CA ASP A 60 16.63 3.74 6.49
C ASP A 60 16.29 5.12 7.08
N LYS A 61 16.26 5.24 8.41
CA LYS A 61 15.80 6.45 9.10
C LYS A 61 16.53 7.71 8.61
N ASP A 62 17.85 7.69 8.60
CA ASP A 62 18.63 8.89 8.30
C ASP A 62 18.56 9.25 6.81
N GLY A 63 18.51 8.23 5.94
CA GLY A 63 18.26 8.41 4.51
C GLY A 63 16.90 9.05 4.23
N VAL A 64 15.85 8.62 4.93
CA VAL A 64 14.50 9.21 4.83
C VAL A 64 14.48 10.64 5.35
N LEU A 65 15.13 10.93 6.48
CA LEU A 65 15.24 12.28 7.02
C LEU A 65 15.94 13.23 6.03
N HIS A 66 17.04 12.76 5.44
CA HIS A 66 17.76 13.51 4.42
C HIS A 66 16.89 13.77 3.18
N ALA A 67 16.28 12.72 2.62
CA ALA A 67 15.41 12.84 1.44
C ALA A 67 14.24 13.80 1.68
N LEU A 68 13.55 13.68 2.82
CA LEU A 68 12.45 14.58 3.19
C LEU A 68 12.94 16.02 3.37
N GLY A 69 14.07 16.23 4.03
CA GLY A 69 14.67 17.55 4.19
C GLY A 69 14.96 18.22 2.85
N SER A 70 15.60 17.50 1.93
CA SER A 70 15.92 17.97 0.58
C SER A 70 14.67 18.33 -0.22
N VAL A 71 13.63 17.49 -0.19
CA VAL A 71 12.36 17.79 -0.87
C VAL A 71 11.67 19.00 -0.24
N MET A 72 11.66 19.10 1.09
CA MET A 72 11.04 20.23 1.78
C MET A 72 11.70 21.56 1.44
N GLU A 73 13.03 21.57 1.30
CA GLU A 73 13.77 22.74 0.85
C GLU A 73 13.48 23.05 -0.63
N ALA A 74 13.67 22.08 -1.52
CA ALA A 74 13.54 22.29 -2.96
C ALA A 74 12.13 22.71 -3.38
N GLN A 75 11.10 22.27 -2.65
CA GLN A 75 9.70 22.53 -2.96
C GLN A 75 9.05 23.61 -2.08
N ASN A 76 9.85 24.34 -1.29
CA ASN A 76 9.36 25.38 -0.38
C ASN A 76 8.27 24.87 0.61
N LEU A 77 8.44 23.65 1.11
CA LEU A 77 7.55 22.99 2.08
C LEU A 77 8.12 23.01 3.50
N ARG A 78 9.12 23.85 3.78
CA ARG A 78 9.68 24.01 5.14
C ARG A 78 8.58 24.37 6.14
N GLY A 79 8.59 23.71 7.29
CA GLY A 79 7.60 23.91 8.35
C GLY A 79 6.23 23.27 8.08
N LYS A 80 6.01 22.67 6.91
CA LYS A 80 4.79 21.87 6.67
C LYS A 80 4.83 20.59 7.49
N LYS A 81 3.64 20.14 7.90
CA LYS A 81 3.49 18.94 8.72
C LYS A 81 3.63 17.69 7.86
N VAL A 82 4.22 16.65 8.44
CA VAL A 82 4.39 15.35 7.78
C VAL A 82 3.29 14.39 8.24
N ILE A 83 2.68 13.69 7.30
CA ILE A 83 1.89 12.49 7.54
C ILE A 83 2.64 11.34 6.86
N ALA A 84 2.72 10.19 7.51
CA ALA A 84 3.41 9.03 6.94
C ALA A 84 2.43 7.87 6.71
N LEU A 85 2.55 7.23 5.56
CA LEU A 85 1.79 6.04 5.20
C LEU A 85 2.75 5.04 4.58
N GLY A 86 2.67 3.78 5.01
CA GLY A 86 3.40 2.70 4.38
C GLY A 86 2.67 1.37 4.48
N ALA A 87 3.07 0.41 3.64
CA ALA A 87 2.52 -0.94 3.64
C ALA A 87 3.59 -2.00 3.94
N SER A 88 3.19 -3.07 4.62
CA SER A 88 4.05 -4.20 4.99
C SER A 88 5.30 -3.71 5.75
N SER A 89 6.52 -4.02 5.31
CA SER A 89 7.75 -3.49 5.91
C SER A 89 7.77 -1.95 5.94
N GLY A 90 7.25 -1.28 4.92
CA GLY A 90 7.07 0.18 4.91
C GLY A 90 6.04 0.65 5.94
N GLY A 91 5.02 -0.15 6.22
CA GLY A 91 4.03 0.10 7.27
C GLY A 91 4.66 0.04 8.66
N ALA A 92 5.39 -1.05 8.94
CA ALA A 92 6.18 -1.15 10.17
C ALA A 92 7.15 0.03 10.29
N PHE A 93 7.88 0.33 9.21
CA PHE A 93 8.85 1.42 9.19
C PHE A 93 8.23 2.77 9.53
N VAL A 94 7.10 3.19 8.93
CA VAL A 94 6.53 4.51 9.25
C VAL A 94 6.08 4.63 10.70
N GLY A 95 5.64 3.54 11.32
CA GLY A 95 5.31 3.50 12.74
C GLY A 95 6.54 3.58 13.64
N GLU A 96 7.57 2.79 13.36
CA GLU A 96 8.85 2.83 14.08
C GLU A 96 9.56 4.18 13.91
N PHE A 97 9.54 4.73 12.70
CA PHE A 97 10.09 6.03 12.35
C PHE A 97 9.43 7.12 13.20
N ALA A 98 8.10 7.14 13.26
CA ALA A 98 7.37 8.09 14.09
C ALA A 98 7.69 7.93 15.58
N ALA A 99 7.76 6.69 16.09
CA ALA A 99 8.13 6.44 17.47
C ALA A 99 9.55 6.95 17.79
N SER A 100 10.50 6.72 16.89
CA SER A 100 11.90 7.15 17.05
C SER A 100 12.07 8.67 17.09
N LEU A 101 11.12 9.42 16.52
CA LEU A 101 11.12 10.89 16.44
C LEU A 101 10.18 11.55 17.47
N SER A 102 9.56 10.77 18.35
CA SER A 102 8.58 11.22 19.36
C SER A 102 9.11 12.29 20.33
N LYS A 103 10.43 12.50 20.39
CA LYS A 103 11.09 13.56 21.17
C LYS A 103 11.04 14.95 20.53
N GLY A 104 10.33 15.12 19.42
CA GLY A 104 10.04 16.44 18.85
C GLY A 104 10.90 16.84 17.65
N HIS A 105 11.31 15.87 16.83
CA HIS A 105 11.99 16.20 15.57
C HIS A 105 11.05 17.00 14.64
N PRO A 106 11.52 18.02 13.90
CA PRO A 106 10.68 18.82 13.00
C PRO A 106 9.95 17.99 11.94
N LEU A 107 10.62 16.96 11.43
CA LEU A 107 10.08 16.01 10.44
C LEU A 107 9.32 14.83 11.06
N ALA A 108 9.07 14.83 12.37
CA ALA A 108 8.28 13.76 13.01
C ALA A 108 6.86 13.72 12.41
N PRO A 109 6.41 12.56 11.90
CA PRO A 109 5.04 12.40 11.43
C PRO A 109 4.02 12.78 12.51
N LYS A 110 3.02 13.56 12.12
CA LYS A 110 1.93 14.02 13.00
C LYS A 110 0.76 13.04 13.03
N ALA A 111 0.64 12.21 12.01
CA ALA A 111 -0.24 11.05 11.97
C ALA A 111 0.42 9.97 11.10
N VAL A 112 0.10 8.70 11.38
CA VAL A 112 0.64 7.56 10.62
C VAL A 112 -0.46 6.60 10.17
N ALA A 113 -0.31 6.05 8.98
CA ALA A 113 -1.10 4.90 8.52
C ALA A 113 -0.17 3.71 8.28
N VAL A 114 -0.37 2.66 9.08
CA VAL A 114 0.36 1.40 9.03
C VAL A 114 -0.53 0.41 8.30
N GLN A 115 -0.20 0.11 7.04
CA GLN A 115 -0.98 -0.80 6.21
C GLN A 115 -0.38 -2.22 6.21
N ILE A 116 -1.22 -3.25 6.27
CA ILE A 116 -0.90 -4.69 6.22
C ILE A 116 0.27 -5.10 7.12
N MET A 117 0.44 -4.45 8.26
CA MET A 117 1.49 -4.75 9.23
C MET A 117 1.11 -4.21 10.61
N GLY A 118 1.80 -4.70 11.65
CA GLY A 118 1.83 -4.05 12.96
C GLY A 118 3.14 -3.29 13.19
N VAL A 119 3.30 -2.73 14.38
CA VAL A 119 4.55 -2.13 14.85
C VAL A 119 5.00 -2.81 16.14
N SER A 120 6.23 -2.58 16.57
CA SER A 120 6.72 -3.17 17.82
C SER A 120 5.97 -2.64 19.06
N ASP A 121 5.97 -3.43 20.12
CA ASP A 121 5.46 -3.00 21.43
C ASP A 121 6.23 -1.78 21.98
N HIS A 122 7.51 -1.64 21.60
CA HIS A 122 8.29 -0.45 21.90
C HIS A 122 7.71 0.80 21.22
N ALA A 123 7.39 0.71 19.93
CA ALA A 123 6.84 1.84 19.18
C ALA A 123 5.54 2.36 19.79
N VAL A 124 4.56 1.48 20.08
CA VAL A 124 3.29 1.91 20.71
C VAL A 124 3.41 2.28 22.19
N SER A 125 4.53 1.96 22.84
CA SER A 125 4.79 2.33 24.24
C SER A 125 5.53 3.66 24.42
N VAL A 126 5.92 4.36 23.35
CA VAL A 126 6.49 5.73 23.49
C VAL A 126 5.42 6.73 23.95
N PRO A 127 5.72 7.70 24.84
CA PRO A 127 4.70 8.58 25.44
C PRO A 127 3.89 9.44 24.45
N ARG A 128 4.41 9.67 23.23
CA ARG A 128 3.79 10.53 22.21
C ARG A 128 3.76 9.84 20.84
N PHE A 129 3.30 8.60 20.81
CA PHE A 129 3.01 7.96 19.53
C PHE A 129 1.89 8.76 18.83
N PRO A 130 2.05 9.12 17.54
CA PRO A 130 1.06 9.95 16.87
C PRO A 130 -0.26 9.20 16.67
N PRO A 131 -1.37 9.92 16.43
CA PRO A 131 -2.61 9.35 15.92
C PRO A 131 -2.34 8.38 14.76
N ALA A 132 -2.97 7.20 14.82
CA ALA A 132 -2.61 6.09 13.94
C ALA A 132 -3.81 5.44 13.27
N VAL A 133 -3.65 5.09 12.01
CA VAL A 133 -4.54 4.17 11.31
C VAL A 133 -3.82 2.83 11.20
N PHE A 134 -4.46 1.75 11.64
CA PHE A 134 -4.05 0.39 11.29
C PHE A 134 -4.98 -0.14 10.23
N TRP A 135 -4.44 -0.34 9.04
CA TRP A 135 -5.19 -0.63 7.84
C TRP A 135 -4.80 -2.02 7.32
N HIS A 136 -5.60 -3.03 7.60
CA HIS A 136 -5.15 -4.41 7.43
C HIS A 136 -6.18 -5.31 6.76
N MET A 137 -5.71 -6.47 6.33
CA MET A 137 -6.48 -7.44 5.57
C MET A 137 -6.90 -8.59 6.51
N PRO A 138 -8.20 -8.94 6.59
CA PRO A 138 -8.69 -9.87 7.59
C PRO A 138 -8.23 -11.32 7.34
N ARG A 139 -7.80 -11.68 6.12
CA ARG A 139 -7.25 -13.02 5.84
C ARG A 139 -5.80 -13.20 6.31
N ASP A 140 -5.08 -12.12 6.61
CA ASP A 140 -3.78 -12.24 7.27
C ASP A 140 -3.98 -12.22 8.78
N GLU A 141 -4.27 -13.40 9.32
CA GLU A 141 -4.55 -13.61 10.74
C GLU A 141 -3.37 -13.17 11.62
N ARG A 142 -2.14 -13.39 11.16
CA ARG A 142 -0.92 -13.04 11.90
C ARG A 142 -0.81 -11.53 12.04
N VAL A 143 -0.95 -10.79 10.93
CA VAL A 143 -0.94 -9.31 10.97
C VAL A 143 -2.15 -8.78 11.71
N SER A 144 -3.33 -9.35 11.50
CA SER A 144 -4.55 -8.97 12.23
C SER A 144 -4.34 -9.07 13.74
N ALA A 145 -3.74 -10.16 14.22
CA ALA A 145 -3.42 -10.32 15.63
C ALA A 145 -2.39 -9.28 16.14
N MET A 146 -1.39 -8.92 15.33
CA MET A 146 -0.44 -7.85 15.66
C MET A 146 -1.14 -6.50 15.77
N VAL A 147 -1.98 -6.16 14.79
CA VAL A 147 -2.75 -4.92 14.74
C VAL A 147 -3.66 -4.80 15.96
N GLN A 148 -4.39 -5.86 16.33
CA GLN A 148 -5.26 -5.85 17.49
C GLN A 148 -4.49 -5.55 18.79
N ARG A 149 -3.28 -6.12 18.95
CA ARG A 149 -2.41 -5.79 20.09
C ARG A 149 -1.96 -4.32 20.07
N ASN A 150 -1.56 -3.80 18.91
CA ASN A 150 -1.13 -2.40 18.79
C ASN A 150 -2.29 -1.43 19.09
N ILE A 151 -3.48 -1.67 18.54
CA ILE A 151 -4.69 -0.87 18.80
C ILE A 151 -5.02 -0.89 20.29
N ALA A 152 -5.02 -2.06 20.93
CA ALA A 152 -5.32 -2.18 22.36
C ALA A 152 -4.30 -1.41 23.22
N ALA A 153 -3.01 -1.47 22.87
CA ALA A 153 -1.96 -0.74 23.58
C ALA A 153 -2.13 0.78 23.48
N LEU A 154 -2.47 1.29 22.30
CA LEU A 154 -2.67 2.72 22.07
C LEU A 154 -3.97 3.25 22.69
N LYS A 155 -5.07 2.48 22.61
CA LYS A 155 -6.35 2.84 23.26
C LYS A 155 -6.20 2.99 24.78
N LYS A 156 -5.43 2.12 25.44
CA LYS A 156 -5.12 2.22 26.89
C LYS A 156 -4.42 3.54 27.27
N ARG A 157 -3.87 4.25 26.29
CA ARG A 157 -3.09 5.49 26.46
C ARG A 157 -3.80 6.70 25.89
N TYR A 158 -5.07 6.55 25.51
CA TYR A 158 -5.91 7.59 24.93
C TYR A 158 -5.37 8.19 23.63
N SER A 159 -4.51 7.46 22.90
CA SER A 159 -4.08 7.85 21.56
C SER A 159 -5.23 7.63 20.57
N PRO A 160 -5.54 8.60 19.69
CA PRO A 160 -6.53 8.40 18.63
C PRO A 160 -6.07 7.29 17.68
N VAL A 161 -6.93 6.30 17.47
CA VAL A 161 -6.65 5.17 16.58
C VAL A 161 -7.87 4.84 15.73
N LEU A 162 -7.66 4.67 14.44
CA LEU A 162 -8.64 4.11 13.50
C LEU A 162 -8.19 2.72 13.06
N GLU A 163 -9.13 1.78 13.07
CA GLU A 163 -8.96 0.49 12.41
C GLU A 163 -9.69 0.54 11.07
N GLN A 164 -8.99 0.17 10.00
CA GLN A 164 -9.57 0.05 8.67
C GLN A 164 -9.30 -1.35 8.14
N HIS A 165 -10.31 -1.97 7.52
CA HIS A 165 -10.17 -3.27 6.87
C HIS A 165 -10.09 -3.12 5.35
N CYS A 166 -9.33 -4.02 4.74
CA CYS A 166 -9.36 -4.29 3.31
C CYS A 166 -9.96 -5.66 3.11
N ASN A 167 -11.23 -5.68 2.78
CA ASN A 167 -11.99 -6.90 2.60
C ASN A 167 -11.66 -7.52 1.24
N PRO A 168 -11.89 -8.84 1.09
CA PRO A 168 -11.84 -9.48 -0.22
C PRO A 168 -12.79 -8.77 -1.19
N LEU A 169 -12.38 -8.66 -2.44
CA LEU A 169 -13.16 -8.03 -3.51
C LEU A 169 -13.66 -9.10 -4.49
N PRO A 170 -14.94 -9.03 -4.91
CA PRO A 170 -15.41 -9.89 -5.99
C PRO A 170 -14.80 -9.43 -7.32
N LEU A 171 -14.43 -10.39 -8.16
CA LEU A 171 -13.95 -10.14 -9.52
C LEU A 171 -15.16 -9.98 -10.45
N ALA A 172 -15.71 -8.76 -10.50
CA ALA A 172 -16.64 -8.34 -11.53
C ALA A 172 -15.95 -8.31 -12.90
N ASP A 173 -16.71 -8.36 -14.00
CA ASP A 173 -16.13 -8.39 -15.35
C ASP A 173 -15.25 -7.16 -15.65
N SER A 174 -15.56 -6.00 -15.07
CA SER A 174 -14.77 -4.77 -15.16
C SER A 174 -13.56 -4.71 -14.22
N PHE A 175 -13.39 -5.71 -13.34
CA PHE A 175 -12.48 -5.63 -12.19
C PHE A 175 -11.10 -5.11 -12.59
N PHE A 176 -10.41 -5.71 -13.56
CA PHE A 176 -9.06 -5.29 -13.92
C PHE A 176 -9.01 -3.92 -14.60
N SER A 177 -9.97 -3.62 -15.48
CA SER A 177 -10.03 -2.34 -16.20
C SER A 177 -10.37 -1.16 -15.27
N ASP A 178 -11.06 -1.40 -14.16
CA ASP A 178 -11.39 -0.36 -13.18
C ASP A 178 -10.15 0.22 -12.47
N TRP A 179 -9.04 -0.53 -12.44
CA TRP A 179 -7.80 -0.11 -11.79
C TRP A 179 -6.73 0.41 -12.74
N THR A 180 -6.84 0.12 -14.04
CA THR A 180 -5.81 0.50 -15.01
C THR A 180 -6.34 0.62 -16.43
N GLU A 181 -5.96 1.71 -17.10
CA GLU A 181 -6.26 1.94 -18.53
C GLU A 181 -5.47 1.00 -19.44
N ALA A 182 -4.42 0.34 -18.93
CA ALA A 182 -3.64 -0.64 -19.69
C ALA A 182 -4.42 -1.93 -20.00
N ILE A 183 -5.54 -2.18 -19.31
CA ILE A 183 -6.39 -3.35 -19.52
C ILE A 183 -7.75 -2.84 -19.99
N THR A 184 -8.14 -3.20 -21.22
CA THR A 184 -9.43 -2.82 -21.77
C THR A 184 -10.58 -3.54 -21.05
N PRO A 185 -11.81 -2.99 -21.06
CA PRO A 185 -12.97 -3.67 -20.49
C PRO A 185 -13.19 -5.09 -21.06
N ASP A 186 -13.01 -5.26 -22.37
CA ASP A 186 -13.13 -6.58 -23.03
C ASP A 186 -12.05 -7.57 -22.55
N ALA A 187 -10.81 -7.09 -22.39
CA ALA A 187 -9.73 -7.91 -21.85
C ALA A 187 -10.01 -8.30 -20.39
N SER A 188 -10.50 -7.36 -19.57
CA SER A 188 -10.90 -7.61 -18.19
C SER A 188 -11.99 -8.68 -18.11
N ALA A 189 -13.07 -8.53 -18.88
CA ALA A 189 -14.17 -9.50 -18.92
C ALA A 189 -13.69 -10.88 -19.37
N GLY A 190 -12.83 -10.94 -20.39
CA GLY A 190 -12.21 -12.18 -20.85
C GLY A 190 -11.35 -12.86 -19.77
N MET A 191 -10.58 -12.08 -19.01
CA MET A 191 -9.77 -12.60 -17.90
C MET A 191 -10.63 -13.14 -16.76
N VAL A 192 -11.66 -12.42 -16.35
CA VAL A 192 -12.58 -12.84 -15.28
C VAL A 192 -13.34 -14.10 -15.70
N SER A 193 -13.82 -14.16 -16.94
CA SER A 193 -14.46 -15.34 -17.50
C SER A 193 -13.53 -16.56 -17.53
N ALA A 194 -12.25 -16.36 -17.89
CA ALA A 194 -11.25 -17.43 -17.87
C ALA A 194 -10.98 -17.95 -16.44
N LEU A 195 -10.87 -17.07 -15.44
CA LEU A 195 -10.69 -17.46 -14.04
C LEU A 195 -11.91 -18.24 -13.51
N ARG A 196 -13.13 -17.78 -13.85
CA ARG A 196 -14.37 -18.46 -13.50
C ARG A 196 -14.46 -19.85 -14.13
N SER A 197 -14.16 -19.96 -15.43
CA SER A 197 -14.20 -21.22 -16.17
C SER A 197 -13.15 -22.22 -15.68
N ALA A 198 -12.03 -21.73 -15.15
CA ALA A 198 -11.00 -22.54 -14.53
C ALA A 198 -11.34 -22.98 -13.09
N GLY A 199 -12.50 -22.58 -12.55
CA GLY A 199 -12.93 -22.92 -11.19
C GLY A 199 -12.10 -22.22 -10.10
N LEU A 200 -11.53 -21.06 -10.39
CA LEU A 200 -10.70 -20.29 -9.45
C LEU A 200 -11.51 -19.27 -8.64
N LEU A 201 -12.76 -19.06 -9.03
CA LEU A 201 -13.71 -18.15 -8.37
C LEU A 201 -14.86 -18.93 -7.74
N ASP A 202 -15.35 -18.44 -6.60
CA ASP A 202 -16.56 -18.94 -5.97
C ASP A 202 -17.83 -18.43 -6.71
N PRO A 203 -19.05 -18.89 -6.34
CA PRO A 203 -20.30 -18.43 -6.97
C PRO A 203 -20.55 -16.91 -6.87
N SER A 204 -19.94 -16.24 -5.89
CA SER A 204 -20.01 -14.79 -5.67
C SER A 204 -18.83 -14.04 -6.31
N SER A 205 -18.03 -14.73 -7.14
CA SER A 205 -16.85 -14.22 -7.84
C SER A 205 -15.65 -13.83 -6.97
N PHE A 206 -15.52 -14.37 -5.75
CA PHE A 206 -14.30 -14.22 -4.95
C PHE A 206 -13.26 -15.28 -5.29
N LEU A 207 -11.98 -14.93 -5.15
CA LEU A 207 -10.88 -15.88 -5.30
C LEU A 207 -10.94 -16.96 -4.21
N LEU A 208 -10.86 -18.23 -4.63
CA LEU A 208 -10.93 -19.39 -3.74
C LEU A 208 -9.62 -19.66 -2.98
N ALA A 209 -8.49 -19.24 -3.52
CA ALA A 209 -7.16 -19.53 -2.98
C ALA A 209 -6.20 -18.35 -3.16
N ASP A 210 -5.13 -18.32 -2.36
CA ASP A 210 -4.11 -17.28 -2.40
C ASP A 210 -3.40 -17.27 -3.78
N PRO A 211 -3.53 -16.21 -4.57
CA PRO A 211 -2.95 -16.13 -5.91
C PRO A 211 -1.41 -16.12 -5.91
N ARG A 212 -0.74 -15.84 -4.78
CA ARG A 212 0.72 -15.97 -4.66
C ARG A 212 1.17 -17.42 -4.51
N VAL A 213 0.39 -18.22 -3.78
CA VAL A 213 0.66 -19.65 -3.58
C VAL A 213 0.27 -20.44 -4.82
N HIS A 214 -0.84 -20.08 -5.45
CA HIS A 214 -1.44 -20.76 -6.59
C HIS A 214 -1.22 -20.01 -7.91
N SER A 215 0.00 -19.50 -8.13
CA SER A 215 0.26 -18.61 -9.26
C SER A 215 0.20 -19.30 -10.62
N ARG A 216 0.54 -20.59 -10.67
CA ARG A 216 0.54 -21.38 -11.91
C ARG A 216 -0.86 -21.58 -12.47
N GLU A 217 -1.85 -21.70 -11.60
CA GLU A 217 -3.24 -22.00 -11.93
C GLU A 217 -3.90 -20.80 -12.62
N TRP A 218 -3.87 -19.62 -12.01
CA TRP A 218 -4.43 -18.43 -12.64
C TRP A 218 -3.61 -18.00 -13.86
N GLN A 219 -2.28 -18.13 -13.85
CA GLN A 219 -1.49 -17.84 -15.04
C GLN A 219 -1.87 -18.74 -16.21
N ARG A 220 -2.10 -20.05 -15.96
CA ARG A 220 -2.53 -20.99 -16.99
C ARG A 220 -3.91 -20.61 -17.54
N ALA A 221 -4.86 -20.26 -16.68
CA ALA A 221 -6.19 -19.83 -17.10
C ALA A 221 -6.12 -18.60 -18.01
N LEU A 222 -5.34 -17.59 -17.61
CA LEU A 222 -5.25 -16.31 -18.32
C LEU A 222 -4.44 -16.35 -19.63
N ARG A 223 -3.52 -17.31 -19.80
CA ARG A 223 -2.68 -17.43 -21.02
C ARG A 223 -3.47 -17.55 -22.33
N SER A 224 -4.70 -18.03 -22.27
CA SER A 224 -5.57 -18.21 -23.44
C SER A 224 -6.32 -16.93 -23.83
N VAL A 225 -6.36 -15.93 -22.96
CA VAL A 225 -7.04 -14.66 -23.21
C VAL A 225 -6.29 -13.90 -24.32
N PRO A 226 -6.96 -13.42 -25.39
CA PRO A 226 -6.29 -12.78 -26.53
C PRO A 226 -5.31 -11.67 -26.13
N ALA A 227 -5.73 -10.73 -25.27
CA ALA A 227 -4.89 -9.64 -24.81
C ALA A 227 -3.63 -10.10 -24.04
N VAL A 228 -3.69 -11.24 -23.34
CA VAL A 228 -2.54 -11.84 -22.67
C VAL A 228 -1.64 -12.56 -23.68
N LYS A 229 -2.25 -13.35 -24.58
CA LYS A 229 -1.54 -14.13 -25.61
C LYS A 229 -0.76 -13.23 -26.57
N GLU A 230 -1.31 -12.08 -26.91
CA GLU A 230 -0.71 -11.08 -27.78
C GLU A 230 0.36 -10.23 -27.08
N GLY A 231 0.51 -10.36 -25.76
CA GLY A 231 1.50 -9.62 -24.98
C GLY A 231 1.06 -8.21 -24.56
N ASN A 232 -0.19 -7.82 -24.81
CA ASN A 232 -0.74 -6.52 -24.39
C ASN A 232 -0.92 -6.45 -22.86
N VAL A 233 -1.18 -7.60 -22.22
CA VAL A 233 -1.31 -7.73 -20.77
C VAL A 233 -0.24 -8.68 -20.22
N SER A 234 0.64 -8.14 -19.37
CA SER A 234 1.67 -8.94 -18.69
C SER A 234 1.09 -9.68 -17.48
N LEU A 235 1.55 -10.92 -17.27
CA LEU A 235 1.26 -11.73 -16.09
C LEU A 235 2.48 -11.85 -15.14
N VAL A 236 3.56 -11.11 -15.42
CA VAL A 236 4.82 -11.21 -14.67
C VAL A 236 4.67 -10.57 -13.28
N GLU A 237 4.96 -11.34 -12.25
CA GLU A 237 4.94 -10.89 -10.85
C GLU A 237 5.85 -9.66 -10.60
N ASN A 238 5.45 -8.81 -9.65
CA ASN A 238 6.18 -7.61 -9.20
C ASN A 238 6.42 -6.52 -10.26
N ARG A 239 5.89 -6.68 -11.48
CA ARG A 239 5.96 -5.67 -12.56
C ARG A 239 4.67 -5.51 -13.36
N ALA A 240 3.68 -6.36 -13.13
CA ALA A 240 2.41 -6.32 -13.85
C ALA A 240 1.23 -6.05 -12.93
N ALA A 241 0.23 -5.35 -13.47
CA ALA A 241 -1.00 -5.02 -12.76
C ALA A 241 -1.78 -6.26 -12.30
N VAL A 242 -1.83 -7.32 -13.12
CA VAL A 242 -2.68 -8.50 -12.87
C VAL A 242 -2.35 -9.22 -11.55
N PRO A 243 -1.11 -9.68 -11.28
CA PRO A 243 -0.80 -10.35 -10.03
C PRO A 243 -1.05 -9.47 -8.81
N GLU A 244 -0.75 -8.17 -8.87
CA GLU A 244 -1.03 -7.24 -7.77
C GLU A 244 -2.53 -7.11 -7.50
N LEU A 245 -3.34 -6.94 -8.55
CA LEU A 245 -4.78 -6.82 -8.43
C LEU A 245 -5.45 -8.10 -7.92
N LEU A 246 -4.95 -9.29 -8.30
CA LEU A 246 -5.39 -10.56 -7.71
C LEU A 246 -5.04 -10.64 -6.22
N ASN A 247 -3.81 -10.24 -5.84
CA ASN A 247 -3.40 -10.21 -4.43
C ASN A 247 -4.25 -9.25 -3.60
N THR A 248 -4.58 -8.07 -4.14
CA THR A 248 -5.46 -7.09 -3.53
C THR A 248 -6.89 -7.62 -3.41
N ALA A 249 -7.42 -8.28 -4.45
CA ALA A 249 -8.77 -8.87 -4.40
C ALA A 249 -8.89 -10.01 -3.39
N TYR A 250 -7.85 -10.85 -3.27
CA TYR A 250 -7.85 -11.93 -2.30
C TYR A 250 -7.79 -11.42 -0.85
N ALA A 251 -7.15 -10.26 -0.65
CA ALA A 251 -7.07 -9.56 0.63
C ALA A 251 -6.38 -10.38 1.74
N GLN A 252 -5.15 -10.84 1.48
CA GLN A 252 -4.26 -11.39 2.50
C GLN A 252 -3.14 -10.41 2.86
N HIS A 253 -2.20 -10.10 1.96
CA HIS A 253 -1.06 -9.23 2.30
C HIS A 253 -0.61 -8.35 1.13
N SER A 254 -1.48 -7.46 0.65
CA SER A 254 -1.22 -6.56 -0.48
C SER A 254 -1.62 -5.12 -0.18
N TRP A 255 -1.14 -4.18 -0.99
CA TRP A 255 -1.68 -2.82 -0.95
C TRP A 255 -3.20 -2.83 -1.19
N CYS A 256 -3.89 -1.91 -0.56
CA CYS A 256 -5.31 -1.68 -0.75
C CYS A 256 -5.67 -0.20 -0.56
N VAL A 257 -6.82 0.17 -1.12
CA VAL A 257 -7.39 1.53 -1.11
C VAL A 257 -8.84 1.56 -0.61
N GLU A 258 -9.37 0.43 -0.15
CA GLU A 258 -10.69 0.38 0.48
C GLU A 258 -10.72 1.27 1.74
N GLY A 259 -11.64 2.24 1.77
CA GLY A 259 -11.75 3.21 2.86
C GLY A 259 -10.70 4.32 2.83
N ILE A 260 -9.92 4.47 1.74
CA ILE A 260 -8.84 5.47 1.66
C ILE A 260 -9.29 6.89 1.99
N GLU A 261 -10.50 7.28 1.59
CA GLU A 261 -11.02 8.60 1.88
C GLU A 261 -11.13 8.84 3.40
N GLY A 262 -11.72 7.89 4.14
CA GLY A 262 -11.82 7.96 5.60
C GLY A 262 -10.46 7.86 6.30
N VAL A 263 -9.54 7.07 5.77
CA VAL A 263 -8.15 6.99 6.26
C VAL A 263 -7.46 8.35 6.12
N LEU A 264 -7.51 8.98 4.95
CA LEU A 264 -6.88 10.27 4.71
C LEU A 264 -7.54 11.38 5.53
N ASP A 265 -8.87 11.38 5.67
CA ASP A 265 -9.59 12.35 6.49
C ASP A 265 -9.17 12.25 7.97
N PHE A 266 -9.02 11.03 8.50
CA PHE A 266 -8.48 10.81 9.84
C PHE A 266 -7.06 11.39 9.97
N LEU A 267 -6.17 11.07 9.04
CA LEU A 267 -4.78 11.51 9.09
C LEU A 267 -4.65 13.03 9.02
N VAL A 268 -5.36 13.67 8.10
CA VAL A 268 -5.35 15.14 7.91
C VAL A 268 -5.90 15.84 9.15
N LYS A 269 -7.08 15.42 9.62
CA LYS A 269 -7.71 15.96 10.84
C LYS A 269 -6.78 15.89 12.04
N HIS A 270 -6.18 14.72 12.29
CA HIS A 270 -5.36 14.50 13.48
C HIS A 270 -3.94 15.05 13.37
N ALA A 271 -3.42 15.23 12.16
CA ALA A 271 -2.21 16.01 11.93
C ALA A 271 -2.46 17.53 12.06
N GLY A 272 -3.71 17.98 11.89
CA GLY A 272 -4.09 19.39 11.83
C GLY A 272 -3.55 20.06 10.57
N VAL A 273 -3.61 19.35 9.44
CA VAL A 273 -3.23 19.84 8.11
C VAL A 273 -4.45 20.40 7.41
#